data_AF-A0A832AFR1-F1
#
_entry.id   AF-A0A832AFR1-F1
#
_cell.length_a   1.000
_cell.length_b   1.000
_cell.length_c   1.000
_cell.angle_alpha   90.00
_cell.angle_beta   90.00
_cell.angle_gamma   90.00
#
_symmetry.space_group_name_H-M   'P 1'
#
loop_
_entity.id
_entity.type
_entity.pdbx_description
1 polymer ?
#
loop_
_entity_poly.entity_id
_entity_poly.type
_entity_poly.pdbx_seq_one_letter_code
_entity_poly.pdbx_strand_id
1 'polypeptide(L)'
;MLQVDVFWVYGIGAMFATAAAAQLKGTKSMLDSRYFSALLIYLSIIFVPEAIWLTWSFPHWESMHVYSSLTDIPTPVVVTFILLDFLIAMIGFWVAYKCITAGRDYLAHVQWFVGYLAFFFILTNGWDCLAWQR
;
A
#
# COMPACT_ATOMS: atom_id res chain seq x y z
N MET A 1 -0.14 -9.43 3.29
CA MET A 1 -0.14 -10.50 2.26
C MET A 1 0.61 -9.93 1.07
N LEU A 2 1.78 -10.48 0.73
CA LEU A 2 2.77 -9.79 -0.12
C LEU A 2 2.18 -9.29 -1.45
N GLN A 3 1.23 -10.00 -2.05
CA GLN A 3 0.64 -9.62 -3.33
C GLN A 3 -0.44 -8.52 -3.22
N VAL A 4 -1.25 -8.54 -2.15
CA VAL A 4 -2.35 -7.56 -1.98
C VAL A 4 -1.85 -6.23 -1.43
N ASP A 5 -0.72 -6.26 -0.73
CA ASP A 5 -0.20 -5.10 -0.02
C ASP A 5 0.12 -3.97 -1.00
N VAL A 6 0.50 -4.27 -2.25
CA VAL A 6 0.65 -3.30 -3.34
C VAL A 6 -0.61 -2.42 -3.50
N PHE A 7 -1.80 -3.01 -3.51
CA PHE A 7 -3.04 -2.26 -3.65
C PHE A 7 -3.41 -1.53 -2.35
N TRP A 8 -3.13 -2.17 -1.22
CA TRP A 8 -3.46 -1.64 0.09
C TRP A 8 -2.63 -0.41 0.43
N VAL A 9 -1.30 -0.49 0.31
CA VAL A 9 -0.36 0.60 0.59
C VAL A 9 -0.54 1.76 -0.39
N TYR A 10 -0.84 1.47 -1.66
CA TYR A 10 -1.25 2.50 -2.62
C TYR A 10 -2.48 3.26 -2.11
N GLY A 11 -3.51 2.51 -1.70
CA GLY A 11 -4.74 3.07 -1.16
C GLY A 11 -4.50 3.92 0.09
N ILE A 12 -3.65 3.45 1.01
CA ILE A 12 -3.23 4.20 2.21
C ILE A 12 -2.56 5.51 1.81
N GLY A 13 -1.58 5.47 0.88
CA GLY A 13 -0.89 6.68 0.41
C GLY A 13 -1.84 7.70 -0.20
N ALA A 14 -2.74 7.25 -1.08
CA ALA A 14 -3.76 8.10 -1.69
C ALA A 14 -4.77 8.64 -0.65
N MET A 15 -5.10 7.86 0.38
CA MET A 15 -5.97 8.28 1.48
C MET A 15 -5.32 9.37 2.33
N PHE A 16 -4.04 9.24 2.67
CA PHE A 16 -3.29 10.28 3.39
C PHE A 16 -3.28 11.61 2.62
N ALA A 17 -3.07 11.57 1.31
CA ALA A 17 -3.10 12.77 0.48
C ALA A 17 -4.51 13.39 0.41
N THR A 18 -5.54 12.57 0.17
CA THR A 18 -6.92 13.06 0.05
C THR A 18 -7.49 13.59 1.37
N ALA A 19 -7.14 12.98 2.50
CA ALA A 19 -7.49 13.51 3.83
C ALA A 19 -6.87 14.89 4.11
N ALA A 20 -5.71 15.17 3.51
CA ALA A 20 -4.99 16.44 3.62
C ALA A 20 -5.20 17.38 2.41
N ALA A 21 -6.23 17.15 1.59
CA ALA A 21 -6.37 17.83 0.30
C ALA A 21 -6.39 19.36 0.41
N ALA A 22 -7.10 19.91 1.41
CA ALA A 22 -7.18 21.36 1.60
C ALA A 22 -5.81 22.00 1.85
N GLN A 23 -4.94 21.32 2.61
CA GLN A 23 -3.61 21.80 2.95
C GLN A 23 -2.62 21.60 1.81
N LEU A 24 -2.82 20.58 0.97
CA LEU A 24 -1.96 20.28 -0.18
C LEU A 24 -2.17 21.23 -1.37
N LYS A 25 -3.33 21.88 -1.49
CA LYS A 25 -3.61 22.81 -2.61
C LYS A 25 -2.66 24.03 -2.64
N GLY A 26 -2.06 24.40 -1.51
CA GLY A 26 -1.13 25.53 -1.40
C GLY A 26 0.36 25.15 -1.42
N THR A 27 0.69 23.85 -1.46
CA THR A 27 2.09 23.40 -1.41
C THR A 27 2.72 23.33 -2.80
N LYS A 28 4.02 23.63 -2.90
CA LYS A 28 4.78 23.54 -4.17
C LYS A 28 5.22 22.10 -4.46
N SER A 29 5.59 21.36 -3.42
CA SER A 29 6.03 19.97 -3.50
C SER A 29 5.30 19.10 -2.48
N MET A 30 5.12 17.82 -2.80
CA MET A 30 4.65 16.84 -1.82
C MET A 30 5.64 16.65 -0.67
N LEU A 31 6.95 16.85 -0.92
CA LEU A 31 8.00 16.65 0.08
C LEU A 31 7.96 17.74 1.17
N ASP A 32 7.39 18.90 0.86
CA ASP A 32 7.19 19.99 1.81
C ASP A 32 5.99 19.72 2.74
N SER A 33 5.19 18.70 2.44
CA SER A 33 3.99 18.37 3.19
C SER A 33 4.33 17.54 4.43
N ARG A 34 3.98 18.06 5.60
CA ARG A 34 4.00 17.29 6.86
C ARG A 34 3.18 15.99 6.79
N TYR A 35 2.17 15.93 5.92
CA TYR A 35 1.32 14.75 5.75
C TYR A 35 2.03 13.64 4.96
N PHE A 36 2.93 14.01 4.05
CA PHE A 36 3.81 13.05 3.40
C PHE A 36 4.81 12.47 4.42
N SER A 37 5.39 13.30 5.28
CA SER A 37 6.23 12.82 6.39
C SER A 37 5.44 11.93 7.36
N ALA A 38 4.20 12.29 7.67
CA ALA A 38 3.32 11.48 8.53
C ALA A 38 3.03 10.10 7.91
N LEU A 39 2.84 10.02 6.58
CA LEU A 39 2.72 8.74 5.88
C LEU A 39 3.99 7.89 6.06
N LEU A 40 5.18 8.46 5.87
CA LEU A 40 6.44 7.72 6.04
C LEU A 40 6.65 7.23 7.48
N ILE A 41 6.25 8.04 8.47
CA ILE A 41 6.30 7.66 9.89
C ILE A 41 5.31 6.52 10.15
N TYR A 42 4.08 6.63 9.65
CA TYR A 42 3.08 5.57 9.76
C TYR A 42 3.58 4.25 9.14
N LEU A 43 4.15 4.31 7.93
CA LEU A 43 4.69 3.13 7.25
C LEU A 43 5.84 2.50 8.04
N SER A 44 6.78 3.32 8.53
CA SER A 44 7.98 2.82 9.20
C SER A 44 7.74 2.28 10.61
N ILE A 45 6.76 2.82 11.35
CA ILE A 45 6.51 2.43 12.74
C ILE A 45 5.39 1.39 12.85
N ILE A 46 4.41 1.43 11.96
CA ILE A 46 3.18 0.63 12.10
C ILE A 46 3.10 -0.38 10.97
N PHE A 47 2.90 0.08 9.73
CA PHE A 47 2.51 -0.82 8.63
C PHE A 47 3.59 -1.84 8.27
N VAL A 48 4.83 -1.39 8.08
CA VAL A 48 5.91 -2.29 7.65
C VAL A 48 6.34 -3.24 8.77
N PRO A 49 6.50 -2.80 10.04
CA PRO A 49 6.73 -3.73 11.14
C PRO A 49 5.63 -4.80 11.29
N GLU A 50 4.37 -4.43 11.09
CA GLU A 50 3.25 -5.38 11.05
C GLU A 50 3.39 -6.36 9.89
N ALA A 51 3.63 -5.89 8.67
CA ALA A 51 3.80 -6.75 7.49
C ALA A 51 4.97 -7.75 7.65
N ILE A 52 6.09 -7.29 8.23
CA ILE A 52 7.22 -8.16 8.59
C ILE A 52 6.78 -9.21 9.61
N TRP A 53 6.09 -8.80 10.67
CA TRP A 53 5.63 -9.73 11.70
C TRP A 53 4.66 -10.79 11.14
N LEU A 54 3.74 -10.40 10.26
CA LEU A 54 2.82 -11.30 9.56
C LEU A 54 3.56 -12.27 8.64
N THR A 55 4.54 -11.79 7.87
CA THR A 55 5.37 -12.62 6.98
C THR A 55 6.13 -13.69 7.76
N TRP A 56 6.70 -13.33 8.91
CA TRP A 56 7.45 -14.27 9.74
C TRP A 56 6.56 -15.25 10.50
N SER A 57 5.40 -14.80 10.97
CA SER A 57 4.49 -15.61 11.80
C SER A 57 3.60 -16.52 10.96
N PHE A 58 3.21 -16.08 9.76
CA PHE A 58 2.24 -16.75 8.89
C PHE A 58 2.68 -16.75 7.42
N PRO A 59 3.87 -17.30 7.07
CA PRO A 59 4.43 -17.23 5.72
C PRO A 59 3.51 -17.86 4.66
N HIS A 60 2.75 -18.89 5.04
CA HIS A 60 1.80 -19.54 4.14
C HIS A 60 0.63 -18.64 3.77
N TRP A 61 0.01 -17.99 4.75
CA TRP A 61 -1.09 -17.07 4.51
C TRP A 61 -0.58 -15.81 3.78
N GLU A 62 0.54 -15.27 4.24
CA GLU A 62 1.11 -14.03 3.72
C GLU A 62 1.51 -14.13 2.24
N SER A 63 1.95 -15.31 1.81
CA SER A 63 2.29 -15.59 0.42
C SER A 63 1.11 -16.05 -0.44
N MET A 64 -0.14 -16.01 0.06
CA MET A 64 -1.31 -16.57 -0.61
C MET A 64 -1.14 -18.04 -0.98
N HIS A 65 -0.58 -18.82 -0.06
CA HIS A 65 -0.33 -20.25 -0.20
C HIS A 65 0.68 -20.62 -1.29
N VAL A 66 1.48 -19.66 -1.78
CA VAL A 66 2.57 -19.92 -2.74
C VAL A 66 3.75 -20.60 -2.06
N TYR A 67 4.06 -20.20 -0.83
CA TYR A 67 5.12 -20.80 -0.01
C TYR A 67 4.49 -21.49 1.20
N SER A 68 5.06 -22.60 1.65
CA SER A 68 4.54 -23.34 2.82
C SER A 68 5.21 -22.91 4.12
N SER A 69 6.48 -22.51 4.02
CA SER A 69 7.29 -22.11 5.16
C SER A 69 8.15 -20.88 4.83
N LEU A 70 8.65 -20.21 5.88
CA LEU A 70 9.51 -19.04 5.73
C LEU A 70 10.83 -19.37 5.00
N THR A 71 11.35 -20.59 5.18
CA THR A 71 12.58 -21.04 4.52
C THR A 71 12.44 -21.22 3.01
N ASP A 72 11.21 -21.34 2.51
CA ASP A 72 10.93 -21.45 1.08
C ASP A 72 10.93 -20.08 0.38
N ILE A 73 10.81 -18.99 1.15
CA ILE A 73 10.76 -17.63 0.61
C ILE A 73 12.18 -17.12 0.41
N PRO A 74 12.61 -16.81 -0.83
CA PRO A 74 13.93 -16.25 -1.06
C PRO A 74 14.07 -14.90 -0.34
N THR A 75 15.15 -14.69 0.41
CA THR A 75 15.41 -13.42 1.12
C THR A 75 15.27 -12.17 0.23
N PRO A 76 15.76 -12.16 -1.03
CA PRO A 76 15.57 -11.00 -1.90
C PRO A 76 14.09 -10.64 -2.13
N VAL A 77 13.19 -11.63 -2.17
CA VAL A 77 11.75 -11.40 -2.36
C VAL A 77 11.18 -10.62 -1.18
N VAL A 78 11.53 -11.01 0.05
CA VAL A 78 11.09 -10.32 1.27
C VAL A 78 11.63 -8.90 1.33
N VAL A 79 12.91 -8.69 1.00
CA VAL A 79 13.52 -7.36 1.00
C VAL A 79 12.88 -6.46 -0.06
N THR A 80 12.71 -6.95 -1.28
CA THR A 80 12.05 -6.21 -2.35
C THR A 80 10.63 -5.84 -1.96
N PHE A 81 9.91 -6.76 -1.31
CA PHE A 81 8.55 -6.52 -0.87
C PHE A 81 8.45 -5.38 0.14
N ILE A 82 9.26 -5.41 1.21
CA ILE A 82 9.30 -4.35 2.23
C ILE A 82 9.62 -2.99 1.60
N LEU A 83 10.57 -2.95 0.66
CA LEU A 83 10.91 -1.72 -0.06
C LEU A 83 9.75 -1.24 -0.95
N LEU A 84 9.05 -2.18 -1.57
CA LEU A 84 7.95 -1.88 -2.48
C LEU A 84 6.76 -1.26 -1.74
N ASP A 85 6.49 -1.65 -0.50
CA ASP A 85 5.44 -1.05 0.33
C ASP A 85 5.61 0.47 0.48
N PHE A 86 6.84 0.90 0.79
CA PHE A 86 7.15 2.33 0.86
C PHE A 86 6.96 3.01 -0.50
N LEU A 87 7.56 2.44 -1.56
CA LEU A 87 7.52 3.05 -2.89
C LEU A 87 6.09 3.19 -3.42
N ILE A 88 5.27 2.16 -3.25
CA ILE A 88 3.90 2.14 -3.76
C ILE A 88 2.99 3.07 -2.93
N ALA A 89 3.16 3.15 -1.61
CA ALA A 89 2.47 4.15 -0.81
C ALA A 89 2.85 5.59 -1.21
N MET A 90 4.13 5.84 -1.47
CA MET A 90 4.61 7.13 -1.96
C MET A 90 4.01 7.46 -3.33
N ILE A 91 3.90 6.48 -4.23
CA ILE A 91 3.24 6.64 -5.52
C ILE A 91 1.76 6.97 -5.34
N GLY A 92 1.03 6.26 -4.47
CA GLY A 92 -0.37 6.54 -4.16
C GLY A 92 -0.59 7.96 -3.65
N PHE A 93 0.26 8.42 -2.72
CA PHE A 93 0.25 9.79 -2.25
C PHE A 93 0.52 10.79 -3.38
N TRP A 94 1.54 10.52 -4.19
CA TRP A 94 1.95 11.40 -5.29
C TRP A 94 0.87 11.55 -6.37
N VAL A 95 0.23 10.46 -6.78
CA VAL A 95 -0.86 10.49 -7.77
C VAL A 95 -2.04 11.29 -7.22
N ALA A 96 -2.47 11.03 -5.98
CA ALA A 96 -3.53 11.78 -5.34
C ALA A 96 -3.18 13.27 -5.18
N TYR A 97 -1.94 13.60 -4.77
CA TYR A 97 -1.43 14.97 -4.70
C TYR A 97 -1.52 15.69 -6.06
N LYS A 98 -1.15 15.02 -7.15
CA LYS A 98 -1.28 15.58 -8.51
C LYS A 98 -2.73 15.82 -8.91
N CYS A 99 -3.65 14.93 -8.55
CA CYS A 99 -5.08 15.15 -8.78
C CYS A 99 -5.60 16.36 -7.99
N ILE A 100 -5.26 16.47 -6.70
CA ILE A 100 -5.70 17.55 -5.81
C ILE A 100 -5.17 18.91 -6.28
N THR A 101 -3.88 19.00 -6.62
CA THR A 101 -3.26 20.25 -7.12
C THR A 101 -3.76 20.64 -8.52
N ALA A 102 -4.28 19.68 -9.29
CA ALA A 102 -4.98 19.94 -10.55
C ALA A 102 -6.47 20.30 -10.38
N GLY A 103 -6.97 20.42 -9.14
CA GLY A 103 -8.38 20.69 -8.83
C GLY A 103 -9.33 19.52 -9.11
N ARG A 104 -8.80 18.31 -9.32
CA ARG A 104 -9.55 17.09 -9.62
C ARG A 104 -9.76 16.25 -8.36
N ASP A 105 -10.39 16.84 -7.34
CA ASP A 105 -10.53 16.23 -6.01
C ASP A 105 -11.29 14.88 -6.06
N TYR A 106 -12.35 14.79 -6.88
CA TYR A 106 -13.10 13.54 -7.05
C TYR A 106 -12.21 12.39 -7.54
N LEU A 107 -11.37 12.65 -8.56
CA LEU A 107 -10.45 11.64 -9.09
C LEU A 107 -9.39 11.25 -8.05
N ALA A 108 -9.00 12.16 -7.16
CA ALA A 108 -8.12 11.82 -6.05
C ALA A 108 -8.77 10.81 -5.10
N HIS A 109 -10.07 10.96 -4.79
CA HIS A 109 -10.79 9.99 -3.96
C HIS A 109 -11.04 8.65 -4.66
N VAL A 110 -11.23 8.64 -5.98
CA VAL A 110 -11.36 7.39 -6.75
C VAL A 110 -10.11 6.52 -6.60
N GLN A 111 -8.91 7.11 -6.48
CA GLN A 111 -7.66 6.34 -6.37
C GLN A 111 -7.64 5.39 -5.18
N TRP A 112 -7.91 5.89 -3.97
CA TRP A 112 -7.88 5.02 -2.78
C TRP A 112 -9.07 4.05 -2.77
N PHE A 113 -10.23 4.46 -3.28
CA PHE A 113 -11.39 3.58 -3.38
C PHE A 113 -11.11 2.38 -4.29
N VAL A 114 -10.55 2.62 -5.47
CA VAL A 114 -10.16 1.54 -6.41
C VAL A 114 -9.04 0.69 -5.82
N GLY A 115 -8.07 1.29 -5.12
CA GLY A 115 -7.02 0.54 -4.41
C GLY A 115 -7.58 -0.43 -3.37
N TYR A 116 -8.51 0.02 -2.52
CA TYR A 116 -9.18 -0.85 -1.55
C TYR A 116 -10.07 -1.90 -2.21
N LEU A 117 -10.77 -1.57 -3.29
CA LEU A 117 -11.57 -2.53 -4.03
C LEU A 117 -10.70 -3.64 -4.63
N ALA A 118 -9.56 -3.29 -5.24
CA ALA A 118 -8.60 -4.25 -5.77
C ALA A 118 -7.98 -5.10 -4.65
N PHE A 119 -7.62 -4.48 -3.51
CA PHE A 119 -7.15 -5.18 -2.32
C PHE A 119 -8.16 -6.24 -1.86
N PHE A 120 -9.42 -5.88 -1.63
CA PHE A 120 -10.44 -6.84 -1.18
C PHE A 120 -10.74 -7.92 -2.22
N PHE A 121 -10.73 -7.55 -3.51
CA PHE A 121 -10.92 -8.51 -4.60
C PHE A 121 -9.83 -9.59 -4.60
N ILE A 122 -8.56 -9.19 -4.51
CA ILE A 122 -7.43 -10.13 -4.52
C ILE A 122 -7.34 -10.88 -3.18
N LEU A 123 -7.66 -10.23 -2.05
CA LEU A 123 -7.72 -10.89 -0.74
C LEU A 123 -8.76 -12.03 -0.71
N THR A 124 -9.89 -11.87 -1.41
CA THR A 124 -10.98 -12.86 -1.42
C THR A 124 -10.81 -13.93 -2.50
N ASN A 125 -10.34 -13.56 -3.68
CA ASN A 125 -10.23 -14.50 -4.80
C ASN A 125 -8.84 -15.12 -4.94
N GLY A 126 -7.82 -14.54 -4.31
CA GLY A 126 -6.42 -14.84 -4.60
C GLY A 126 -5.96 -14.20 -5.90
N TRP A 127 -4.64 -14.16 -6.10
CA TRP A 127 -4.04 -13.61 -7.32
C TRP A 127 -4.33 -14.47 -8.56
N ASP A 128 -4.61 -15.76 -8.37
CA ASP A 128 -4.92 -16.75 -9.41
C ASP A 128 -6.41 -17.09 -9.49
N CYS A 129 -7.27 -16.39 -8.73
CA CYS A 129 -8.71 -16.67 -8.61
C CYS A 129 -9.05 -18.06 -8.04
N LEU A 130 -8.09 -18.74 -7.40
CA LEU A 130 -8.25 -20.09 -6.83
C LEU A 130 -8.18 -20.11 -5.30
N ALA A 131 -8.21 -18.96 -4.62
CA ALA A 131 -8.04 -18.91 -3.16
C ALA A 131 -9.06 -19.77 -2.39
N TRP A 132 -10.31 -19.87 -2.87
CA TRP A 132 -11.34 -20.68 -2.21
C TRP A 132 -11.08 -22.19 -2.24
N GLN A 133 -10.15 -22.66 -3.08
CA GLN A 133 -9.82 -24.08 -3.24
C GLN A 133 -8.66 -24.53 -2.33
N ARG A 134 -8.05 -23.62 -1.57
CA ARG A 134 -6.85 -23.87 -0.76
C ARG A 134 -7.16 -23.83 0.74
#